data_AF-A0A553IBG7-F1
#
_entry.id   AF-A0A553IBG7-F1
#
_cell.length_a   1.000
_cell.length_b   1.000
_cell.length_c   1.000
_cell.angle_alpha   90.00
_cell.angle_beta   90.00
_cell.angle_gamma   90.00
#
_symmetry.space_group_name_H-M   'P 1'
#
loop_
_entity.id
_entity.type
_entity.pdbx_description
1 polymer ?
#
loop_
_entity_poly.entity_id
_entity_poly.type
_entity_poly.pdbx_seq_one_letter_code
_entity_poly.pdbx_strand_id
1 'polypeptide(L)'
;MGRGRSWALAQSLFLAGIVSAIESSGECALATTTIYLPTTIYVSVPNITSSREGDSCAVTSSSSITIGTSTSSSDGTTDVGIPTSTSTVPTSSSDFSSTVSSTSLTSISITPTSRGNSSITTGTFVPTSTQFPTPTSIGGLPPPPPPPPPGPFRGFKNTVYFTSWGIAQSQYIPQKLPVDDLSHVLYAFTDIAPNGTVLPANPKADLDQKYPDDAHWEPGRNVYGAVKQLYVHKKWNRQLKVLLSIGGGEFSPKFAAATSTEMRRQTFAQSAVKIVTDWGFDGVDIDWEYPTNEAERDNLVKLVAACRETFDRYSFYNRLQYRFLVTVASPAGPTNWRFVDLPRMDRYVDIWHLMSYDYTGSWNPKSGHQANVFMNKANVASTPLNTDDAVRHYESQGISGQKIVIGLPLYGRSFNGTSGLGQNYTSIGTGGPQPGVWYYKDLPKAGGHENFDEVAKATYSYDQMRRELVSYDNIQSTAFKAQYVRNRRLGGAFFWEASGDRADHGSLVKTMSRSLDWLDSTPNNLRYPTSQYMNIRYGMPGA
;
A
#
# COMPACT_ATOMS: atom_id res chain seq x y z
N MET A 1 22.06 25.90 -35.44
CA MET A 1 22.60 24.71 -34.74
C MET A 1 21.82 24.58 -33.43
N GLY A 2 21.16 23.50 -33.04
CA GLY A 2 20.86 22.23 -33.68
C GLY A 2 19.71 21.54 -32.90
N ARG A 3 18.80 20.95 -33.68
CA ARG A 3 17.98 19.74 -33.48
C ARG A 3 17.21 19.54 -32.16
N GLY A 4 15.87 19.59 -32.28
CA GLY A 4 14.96 19.07 -31.24
C GLY A 4 13.46 19.21 -31.54
N ARG A 5 13.02 19.14 -32.80
CA ARG A 5 11.59 19.06 -33.18
C ARG A 5 11.44 18.32 -34.51
N SER A 6 11.27 17.00 -34.47
CA SER A 6 10.88 16.20 -35.66
C SER A 6 10.52 14.78 -35.27
N TRP A 7 9.41 14.57 -34.55
CA TRP A 7 8.79 13.23 -34.43
C TRP A 7 7.26 13.25 -34.31
N ALA A 8 6.62 14.42 -34.18
CA ALA A 8 5.16 14.54 -34.10
C ALA A 8 4.47 14.96 -35.43
N LEU A 9 5.24 15.29 -36.48
CA LEU A 9 4.70 15.67 -37.80
C LEU A 9 4.72 14.50 -38.82
N ALA A 10 5.39 13.39 -38.51
CA ALA A 10 5.51 12.26 -39.44
C ALA A 10 4.35 11.23 -39.34
N GLN A 11 3.60 11.20 -38.23
CA GLN A 11 2.46 10.28 -38.07
C GLN A 11 1.15 10.84 -38.64
N SER A 12 0.95 12.16 -38.59
CA SER A 12 -0.27 12.81 -39.12
C SER A 12 -0.28 12.91 -40.65
N LEU A 13 0.89 12.97 -41.31
CA LEU A 13 1.01 12.98 -42.77
C LEU A 13 0.91 11.59 -43.40
N PHE A 14 1.15 10.51 -42.64
CA PHE A 14 1.06 9.14 -43.15
C PHE A 14 -0.38 8.61 -43.17
N LEU A 15 -1.24 9.02 -42.22
CA LEU A 15 -2.67 8.70 -42.26
C LEU A 15 -3.46 9.57 -43.27
N ALA A 16 -3.09 10.84 -43.45
CA ALA A 16 -3.75 11.72 -44.43
C ALA A 16 -3.44 11.33 -45.88
N GLY A 17 -2.23 10.82 -46.16
CA GLY A 17 -1.84 10.35 -47.49
C GLY A 17 -2.51 9.03 -47.93
N ILE A 18 -2.85 8.15 -46.98
CA ILE A 18 -3.51 6.86 -47.27
C ILE A 18 -5.01 7.06 -47.54
N VAL A 19 -5.66 8.00 -46.87
CA VAL A 19 -7.08 8.33 -47.12
C VAL A 19 -7.26 9.05 -48.46
N SER A 20 -6.34 9.93 -48.84
CA SER A 20 -6.38 10.63 -50.14
C SER A 20 -6.12 9.73 -51.35
N ALA A 21 -5.50 8.56 -51.19
CA ALA A 21 -5.19 7.63 -52.27
C ALA A 21 -6.32 6.61 -52.55
N ILE A 22 -7.29 6.48 -51.64
CA ILE A 22 -8.42 5.54 -51.78
C ILE A 22 -9.64 6.22 -52.44
N GLU A 23 -9.78 7.54 -52.35
CA GLU A 23 -10.89 8.28 -52.97
C GLU A 23 -10.69 8.59 -54.47
N SER A 24 -9.49 8.38 -55.05
CA SER A 24 -9.18 8.81 -56.42
C SER A 24 -9.04 7.70 -57.47
N SER A 25 -9.28 6.41 -57.16
CA SER A 25 -9.03 5.32 -58.11
C SER A 25 -10.23 4.44 -58.48
N GLY A 26 -11.41 4.62 -57.87
CA GLY A 26 -12.64 3.95 -58.32
C GLY A 26 -12.64 2.42 -58.36
N GLU A 27 -11.65 1.75 -57.75
CA GLU A 27 -11.54 0.29 -57.72
C GLU A 27 -11.31 -0.20 -56.29
N CYS A 28 -12.12 -1.16 -55.84
CA CYS A 28 -12.02 -1.78 -54.52
C CYS A 28 -10.75 -2.66 -54.43
N ALA A 29 -9.81 -2.30 -53.56
CA ALA A 29 -8.69 -3.16 -53.19
C ALA A 29 -8.68 -3.43 -51.68
N LEU A 30 -8.53 -4.71 -51.30
CA LEU A 30 -8.35 -5.18 -49.92
C LEU A 30 -6.93 -4.85 -49.44
N ALA A 31 -6.81 -4.11 -48.34
CA ALA A 31 -5.54 -3.91 -47.63
C ALA A 31 -5.58 -4.66 -46.28
N THR A 32 -4.80 -5.73 -46.17
CA THR A 32 -4.63 -6.47 -44.91
C THR A 32 -3.32 -6.05 -44.24
N THR A 33 -3.38 -5.59 -42.98
CA THR A 33 -2.18 -5.32 -42.16
C THR A 33 -2.05 -6.39 -41.09
N THR A 34 -0.91 -7.08 -41.03
CA THR A 34 -0.60 -8.09 -40.02
C THR A 34 0.24 -7.49 -38.90
N ILE A 35 -0.20 -7.65 -37.63
CA ILE A 35 0.57 -7.27 -36.44
C ILE A 35 0.90 -8.56 -35.66
N TYR A 36 2.19 -8.78 -35.36
CA TYR A 36 2.63 -9.96 -34.62
C TYR A 36 2.62 -9.71 -33.10
N LEU A 37 1.96 -10.57 -32.34
CA LEU A 37 2.07 -10.70 -30.88
C LEU A 37 2.41 -12.16 -30.52
N PRO A 38 3.17 -12.43 -29.44
CA PRO A 38 3.76 -13.73 -29.18
C PRO A 38 2.79 -14.68 -28.45
N THR A 39 1.72 -15.13 -29.12
CA THR A 39 1.03 -16.44 -28.96
C THR A 39 -0.16 -16.48 -29.93
N THR A 40 -0.28 -17.55 -30.72
CA THR A 40 -1.18 -17.61 -31.89
C THR A 40 -2.66 -17.67 -31.50
N ILE A 41 -3.37 -16.55 -31.66
CA ILE A 41 -4.83 -16.45 -31.69
C ILE A 41 -5.20 -15.82 -33.03
N TYR A 42 -5.96 -16.52 -33.87
CA TYR A 42 -6.53 -15.92 -35.08
C TYR A 42 -7.84 -15.22 -34.71
N VAL A 43 -7.91 -13.92 -34.94
CA VAL A 43 -9.15 -13.14 -34.86
C VAL A 43 -9.42 -12.61 -36.26
N SER A 44 -10.48 -13.08 -36.91
CA SER A 44 -10.99 -12.45 -38.13
C SER A 44 -11.85 -11.24 -37.73
N VAL A 45 -11.61 -10.11 -38.38
CA VAL A 45 -12.39 -8.87 -38.20
C VAL A 45 -13.67 -8.98 -39.05
N PRO A 46 -14.83 -8.50 -38.58
CA PRO A 46 -16.09 -8.63 -39.32
C PRO A 46 -16.06 -7.90 -40.67
N ASN A 47 -16.60 -8.54 -41.71
CA ASN A 47 -16.89 -7.88 -42.98
C ASN A 47 -18.04 -6.87 -42.77
N ILE A 48 -17.81 -5.62 -43.17
CA ILE A 48 -18.84 -4.58 -43.22
C ILE A 48 -19.34 -4.52 -44.66
N THR A 49 -20.61 -4.87 -44.89
CA THR A 49 -21.27 -4.65 -46.17
C THR A 49 -22.27 -3.51 -46.04
N SER A 50 -22.15 -2.50 -46.90
CA SER A 50 -23.16 -1.46 -47.08
C SER A 50 -23.88 -1.68 -48.41
N SER A 51 -25.22 -1.70 -48.40
CA SER A 51 -26.03 -1.60 -49.61
C SER A 51 -26.84 -0.31 -49.58
N ARG A 52 -27.05 0.27 -50.77
CA ARG A 52 -27.92 1.44 -50.98
C ARG A 52 -29.24 0.95 -51.58
N GLU A 53 -30.34 1.24 -50.91
CA GLU A 53 -31.66 1.33 -51.53
C GLU A 53 -32.20 2.74 -51.28
N GLY A 54 -32.18 3.57 -52.32
CA GLY A 54 -32.62 4.98 -52.23
C GLY A 54 -31.72 5.87 -51.37
N ASP A 55 -32.30 6.92 -50.79
CA ASP A 55 -31.59 8.04 -50.14
C ASP A 55 -31.24 7.81 -48.64
N SER A 56 -31.12 6.57 -48.17
CA SER A 56 -30.57 6.28 -46.84
C SER A 56 -29.65 5.07 -46.83
N CYS A 57 -28.49 5.17 -46.15
CA CYS A 57 -27.55 4.07 -45.94
C CYS A 57 -27.85 3.36 -44.60
N ALA A 58 -28.02 2.04 -44.64
CA ALA A 58 -28.01 1.18 -43.46
C ALA A 58 -26.73 0.34 -43.42
N VAL A 59 -26.11 0.23 -42.25
CA VAL A 59 -24.89 -0.58 -42.01
C VAL A 59 -25.26 -1.68 -41.03
N THR A 60 -25.05 -2.94 -41.41
CA THR A 60 -25.16 -4.09 -40.51
C THR A 60 -23.81 -4.78 -40.36
N SER A 61 -23.45 -5.10 -39.12
CA SER A 61 -22.22 -5.83 -38.78
C SER A 61 -22.57 -7.16 -38.13
N SER A 62 -22.06 -8.27 -38.66
CA SER A 62 -22.08 -9.58 -38.00
C SER A 62 -20.66 -10.04 -37.70
N SER A 63 -20.39 -10.41 -36.45
CA SER A 63 -19.09 -10.95 -36.02
C SER A 63 -19.23 -12.44 -35.73
N SER A 64 -18.31 -13.27 -36.22
CA SER A 64 -18.18 -14.68 -35.82
C SER A 64 -16.74 -14.95 -35.41
N ILE A 65 -16.54 -15.56 -34.24
CA ILE A 65 -15.22 -15.99 -33.76
C ILE A 65 -15.05 -17.46 -34.10
N THR A 66 -14.00 -17.81 -34.84
CA THR A 66 -13.60 -19.21 -35.09
C THR A 66 -12.26 -19.46 -34.43
N ILE A 67 -12.22 -20.42 -33.50
CA ILE A 67 -10.99 -20.85 -32.84
C ILE A 67 -10.56 -22.17 -33.48
N GLY A 68 -9.48 -22.13 -34.27
CA GLY A 68 -8.83 -23.31 -34.83
C GLY A 68 -7.37 -23.37 -34.42
N THR A 69 -6.89 -24.56 -34.07
CA THR A 69 -5.48 -24.82 -33.80
C THR A 69 -4.89 -25.62 -34.96
N SER A 70 -3.92 -25.07 -35.68
CA SER A 70 -3.14 -25.81 -36.68
C SER A 70 -1.82 -26.27 -36.08
N THR A 71 -1.54 -27.57 -36.12
CA THR A 71 -0.20 -28.14 -35.88
C THR A 71 0.50 -28.38 -37.21
N SER A 72 1.67 -27.78 -37.42
CA SER A 72 2.52 -28.09 -38.57
C SER A 72 3.37 -29.32 -38.27
N SER A 73 3.20 -30.40 -39.03
CA SER A 73 4.22 -31.44 -39.18
C SER A 73 4.87 -31.30 -40.56
N SER A 74 6.20 -31.43 -40.60
CA SER A 74 6.93 -31.71 -41.83
C SER A 74 6.44 -33.04 -42.40
N ASP A 75 6.17 -33.03 -43.70
CA ASP A 75 5.66 -34.12 -44.56
C ASP A 75 4.13 -34.31 -44.63
N GLY A 76 3.58 -33.89 -45.77
CA GLY A 76 2.36 -34.46 -46.38
C GLY A 76 1.02 -33.92 -45.88
N THR A 77 0.26 -33.29 -46.78
CA THR A 77 -1.13 -32.86 -46.59
C THR A 77 -2.08 -34.06 -46.45
N THR A 78 -2.84 -34.14 -45.36
CA THR A 78 -4.13 -34.83 -45.30
C THR A 78 -5.16 -33.98 -44.57
N ASP A 79 -6.30 -33.81 -45.23
CA ASP A 79 -7.44 -32.99 -44.82
C ASP A 79 -8.39 -33.87 -43.98
N VAL A 80 -8.74 -33.45 -42.76
CA VAL A 80 -9.77 -34.09 -41.93
C VAL A 80 -10.65 -33.02 -41.31
N GLY A 81 -11.85 -32.85 -41.86
CA GLY A 81 -12.87 -31.90 -41.37
C GLY A 81 -13.66 -32.45 -40.18
N ILE A 82 -13.91 -31.61 -39.17
CA ILE A 82 -14.79 -31.88 -38.01
C ILE A 82 -15.51 -30.55 -37.61
N PRO A 83 -16.79 -30.57 -37.15
CA PRO A 83 -17.82 -29.64 -37.60
C PRO A 83 -17.91 -28.32 -36.84
N THR A 84 -18.39 -27.30 -37.56
CA THR A 84 -18.73 -25.95 -37.10
C THR A 84 -20.05 -25.94 -36.32
N SER A 85 -20.07 -25.28 -35.16
CA SER A 85 -21.30 -24.85 -34.50
C SER A 85 -21.38 -23.33 -34.52
N THR A 86 -22.48 -22.80 -35.05
CA THR A 86 -22.72 -21.36 -35.21
C THR A 86 -23.81 -20.95 -34.22
N SER A 87 -23.54 -19.98 -33.35
CA SER A 87 -24.55 -19.34 -32.51
C SER A 87 -24.69 -17.88 -32.88
N THR A 88 -25.91 -17.44 -33.18
CA THR A 88 -26.28 -16.06 -33.50
C THR A 88 -27.18 -15.54 -32.38
N VAL A 89 -26.86 -14.36 -31.83
CA VAL A 89 -27.72 -13.68 -30.83
C VAL A 89 -28.08 -12.29 -31.37
N PRO A 90 -29.37 -11.99 -31.64
CA PRO A 90 -29.83 -10.64 -31.96
C PRO A 90 -30.13 -9.84 -30.68
N THR A 91 -29.78 -8.56 -30.67
CA THR A 91 -30.10 -7.61 -29.59
C THR A 91 -31.36 -6.84 -29.93
N SER A 92 -32.40 -6.98 -29.11
CA SER A 92 -33.49 -6.00 -28.99
C SER A 92 -33.97 -5.92 -27.54
N SER A 93 -34.51 -4.76 -27.20
CA SER A 93 -34.82 -4.21 -25.89
C SER A 93 -35.91 -4.93 -25.06
N SER A 94 -35.89 -4.60 -23.76
CA SER A 94 -36.95 -4.68 -22.71
C SER A 94 -36.90 -5.84 -21.70
N ASP A 95 -37.05 -5.42 -20.43
CA ASP A 95 -37.30 -6.09 -19.15
C ASP A 95 -37.54 -7.62 -19.13
N PHE A 96 -36.80 -8.35 -18.29
CA PHE A 96 -37.33 -9.01 -17.08
C PHE A 96 -36.25 -9.81 -16.31
N SER A 97 -36.50 -9.90 -15.01
CA SER A 97 -35.84 -10.71 -13.98
C SER A 97 -35.79 -12.22 -14.30
N SER A 98 -34.70 -12.91 -13.91
CA SER A 98 -34.69 -13.99 -12.90
C SER A 98 -33.47 -14.93 -12.96
N THR A 99 -33.16 -15.45 -11.78
CA THR A 99 -32.16 -16.43 -11.30
C THR A 99 -31.99 -17.70 -12.15
N VAL A 100 -30.76 -18.21 -12.33
CA VAL A 100 -30.51 -19.65 -12.55
C VAL A 100 -29.20 -20.13 -11.90
N SER A 101 -29.33 -21.29 -11.29
CA SER A 101 -28.44 -22.09 -10.46
C SER A 101 -27.23 -22.74 -11.14
N SER A 102 -26.30 -23.18 -10.30
CA SER A 102 -25.13 -24.01 -10.57
C SER A 102 -25.46 -25.39 -11.16
N THR A 103 -24.65 -25.84 -12.12
CA THR A 103 -24.56 -27.26 -12.51
C THR A 103 -23.10 -27.71 -12.67
N SER A 104 -22.85 -28.89 -12.12
CA SER A 104 -21.60 -29.66 -12.03
C SER A 104 -21.25 -30.41 -13.32
N LEU A 105 -19.96 -30.58 -13.60
CA LEU A 105 -19.45 -31.41 -14.69
C LEU A 105 -19.02 -32.80 -14.20
N THR A 106 -19.53 -33.85 -14.84
CA THR A 106 -19.21 -35.27 -14.68
C THR A 106 -18.11 -35.71 -15.66
N SER A 107 -17.22 -36.58 -15.21
CA SER A 107 -16.10 -37.16 -15.97
C SER A 107 -16.52 -38.39 -16.80
N ILE A 108 -16.03 -38.52 -18.03
CA ILE A 108 -16.17 -39.71 -18.89
C ILE A 108 -14.78 -40.33 -19.12
N SER A 109 -14.66 -41.65 -18.91
CA SER A 109 -13.47 -42.46 -19.16
C SER A 109 -13.69 -43.37 -20.37
N ILE A 110 -12.68 -43.56 -21.22
CA ILE A 110 -12.70 -44.55 -22.32
C ILE A 110 -11.38 -45.33 -22.34
N THR A 111 -11.49 -46.66 -22.40
CA THR A 111 -10.41 -47.65 -22.40
C THR A 111 -10.17 -48.19 -23.82
N PRO A 112 -8.93 -48.42 -24.29
CA PRO A 112 -8.68 -49.14 -25.55
C PRO A 112 -8.26 -50.60 -25.34
N THR A 113 -8.84 -51.48 -26.16
CA THR A 113 -8.49 -52.89 -26.38
C THR A 113 -7.31 -53.06 -27.33
N SER A 114 -6.56 -54.16 -27.18
CA SER A 114 -5.29 -54.47 -27.85
C SER A 114 -5.43 -55.42 -29.06
N ARG A 115 -4.49 -55.32 -30.03
CA ARG A 115 -3.78 -56.46 -30.68
C ARG A 115 -2.75 -55.98 -31.72
N GLY A 116 -1.55 -56.56 -31.69
CA GLY A 116 -0.68 -56.72 -32.87
C GLY A 116 0.78 -56.31 -32.71
N ASN A 117 1.65 -57.28 -32.44
CA ASN A 117 3.09 -57.19 -32.16
C ASN A 117 3.98 -56.68 -33.31
N SER A 118 5.05 -55.95 -32.95
CA SER A 118 6.44 -56.26 -33.37
C SER A 118 7.44 -55.60 -32.42
N SER A 119 8.43 -56.39 -32.00
CA SER A 119 9.36 -56.17 -30.89
C SER A 119 10.71 -55.65 -31.34
N ILE A 120 11.22 -54.54 -30.76
CA ILE A 120 12.66 -54.26 -30.64
C ILE A 120 12.95 -53.54 -29.30
N THR A 121 13.74 -54.24 -28.49
CA THR A 121 14.74 -53.84 -27.47
C THR A 121 14.54 -52.62 -26.56
N THR A 122 14.58 -52.95 -25.27
CA THR A 122 14.45 -52.14 -24.05
C THR A 122 15.43 -50.98 -23.94
N GLY A 123 14.89 -49.76 -23.86
CA GLY A 123 15.48 -48.59 -23.23
C GLY A 123 14.40 -47.86 -22.46
N THR A 124 14.45 -47.88 -21.13
CA THR A 124 13.48 -47.25 -20.23
C THR A 124 13.54 -45.73 -20.36
N PHE A 125 12.59 -45.14 -21.11
CA PHE A 125 12.30 -43.70 -21.08
C PHE A 125 10.98 -43.47 -20.35
N VAL A 126 11.09 -42.81 -19.19
CA VAL A 126 9.95 -42.28 -18.42
C VAL A 126 9.37 -41.10 -19.22
N PRO A 127 8.05 -41.06 -19.51
CA PRO A 127 7.45 -39.90 -20.15
C PRO A 127 7.51 -38.72 -19.18
N THR A 128 8.35 -37.75 -19.52
CA THR A 128 8.49 -36.51 -18.77
C THR A 128 7.23 -35.69 -18.99
N SER A 129 6.49 -35.47 -17.89
CA SER A 129 5.44 -34.47 -17.76
C SER A 129 5.85 -33.18 -18.48
N THR A 130 5.01 -32.72 -19.41
CA THR A 130 5.14 -31.41 -20.06
C THR A 130 5.07 -30.33 -18.98
N GLN A 131 6.23 -29.96 -18.46
CA GLN A 131 6.41 -28.72 -17.73
C GLN A 131 5.92 -27.58 -18.63
N PHE A 132 4.94 -26.82 -18.15
CA PHE A 132 4.79 -25.43 -18.53
C PHE A 132 6.17 -24.78 -18.53
N PRO A 133 6.54 -23.96 -19.54
CA PRO A 133 7.83 -23.29 -19.51
C PRO A 133 7.93 -22.53 -18.20
N THR A 134 8.81 -23.02 -17.34
CA THR A 134 9.35 -22.28 -16.19
C THR A 134 9.67 -20.89 -16.71
N PRO A 135 9.24 -19.80 -16.04
CA PRO A 135 9.62 -18.47 -16.49
C PRO A 135 11.13 -18.48 -16.60
N THR A 136 11.63 -18.35 -17.82
CA THR A 136 13.05 -18.24 -18.07
C THR A 136 13.48 -17.06 -17.23
N SER A 137 14.29 -17.35 -16.22
CA SER A 137 15.04 -16.34 -15.50
C SER A 137 15.52 -15.34 -16.55
N ILE A 138 15.15 -14.07 -16.42
CA ILE A 138 15.83 -12.98 -17.11
C ILE A 138 17.25 -12.99 -16.53
N GLY A 139 18.06 -13.93 -17.01
CA GLY A 139 19.49 -14.02 -16.79
C GLY A 139 20.10 -13.07 -17.79
N GLY A 140 20.70 -11.99 -17.29
CA GLY A 140 21.47 -11.08 -18.12
C GLY A 140 21.75 -9.72 -17.51
N LEU A 141 20.99 -9.29 -16.49
CA LEU A 141 21.31 -8.06 -15.78
C LEU A 141 21.93 -8.39 -14.42
N PRO A 142 23.13 -7.87 -14.11
CA PRO A 142 23.71 -8.04 -12.79
C PRO A 142 22.71 -7.53 -11.74
N PRO A 143 22.64 -8.17 -10.56
CA PRO A 143 21.83 -7.65 -9.46
C PRO A 143 22.22 -6.18 -9.24
N PRO A 144 21.24 -5.30 -8.97
CA PRO A 144 21.57 -3.92 -8.62
C PRO A 144 22.60 -3.94 -7.48
N PRO A 145 23.57 -3.02 -7.48
CA PRO A 145 24.54 -2.95 -6.41
C PRO A 145 23.81 -2.89 -5.05
N PRO A 146 24.38 -3.49 -4.00
CA PRO A 146 23.78 -3.43 -2.68
C PRO A 146 23.49 -1.96 -2.35
N PRO A 147 22.34 -1.69 -1.71
CA PRO A 147 21.96 -0.32 -1.46
C PRO A 147 23.05 0.41 -0.69
N PRO A 148 23.28 1.70 -0.97
CA PRO A 148 24.19 2.47 -0.15
C PRO A 148 23.73 2.36 1.31
N PRO A 149 24.67 2.25 2.26
CA PRO A 149 24.32 2.20 3.68
C PRO A 149 23.44 3.40 4.03
N PRO A 150 22.54 3.27 5.02
CA PRO A 150 21.81 4.42 5.54
C PRO A 150 22.78 5.57 5.79
N GLY A 151 22.48 6.75 5.23
CA GLY A 151 23.34 7.92 5.37
C GLY A 151 23.55 8.30 6.84
N PRO A 152 24.50 9.20 7.14
CA PRO A 152 24.69 9.70 8.50
C PRO A 152 23.37 10.25 9.05
N PHE A 153 23.15 10.17 10.37
CA PHE A 153 21.95 10.73 11.02
C PHE A 153 21.74 12.20 10.60
N ARG A 154 20.62 12.47 9.92
CA ARG A 154 20.30 13.81 9.38
C ARG A 154 19.29 14.59 10.21
N GLY A 155 18.89 14.05 11.37
CA GLY A 155 17.93 14.67 12.28
C GLY A 155 16.84 13.71 12.73
N PHE A 156 16.05 14.20 13.69
CA PHE A 156 14.98 13.42 14.29
C PHE A 156 13.78 13.31 13.35
N LYS A 157 13.09 12.17 13.43
CA LYS A 157 11.84 11.95 12.73
C LYS A 157 10.71 12.47 13.61
N ASN A 158 9.86 13.32 13.05
CA ASN A 158 8.59 13.67 13.65
C ASN A 158 7.52 13.30 12.63
N THR A 159 6.90 12.16 12.88
CA THR A 159 6.08 11.45 11.90
C THR A 159 4.62 11.44 12.37
N VAL A 160 3.67 11.49 11.45
CA VAL A 160 2.25 11.30 11.80
C VAL A 160 1.56 10.38 10.81
N TYR A 161 0.70 9.50 11.31
CA TYR A 161 -0.26 8.78 10.48
C TYR A 161 -1.39 9.72 10.06
N PHE A 162 -1.60 9.87 8.76
CA PHE A 162 -2.76 10.54 8.19
C PHE A 162 -3.72 9.48 7.63
N THR A 163 -4.94 9.45 8.14
CA THR A 163 -5.91 8.42 7.80
C THR A 163 -6.84 8.87 6.66
N SER A 164 -7.02 8.03 5.64
CA SER A 164 -7.90 8.33 4.51
C SER A 164 -9.36 8.49 4.94
N TRP A 165 -9.80 7.73 5.94
CA TRP A 165 -11.14 7.84 6.52
C TRP A 165 -11.31 9.07 7.43
N GLY A 166 -10.24 9.60 8.02
CA GLY A 166 -10.27 10.81 8.86
C GLY A 166 -10.78 12.05 8.12
N ILE A 167 -10.65 12.07 6.79
CA ILE A 167 -11.24 13.10 5.92
C ILE A 167 -12.76 13.15 6.08
N ALA A 168 -13.43 12.00 6.08
CA ALA A 168 -14.88 11.93 6.20
C ALA A 168 -15.34 11.88 7.67
N GLN A 169 -14.70 11.05 8.49
CA GLN A 169 -15.12 10.77 9.86
C GLN A 169 -14.80 11.92 10.83
N SER A 170 -13.62 12.52 10.69
CA SER A 170 -13.12 13.56 11.60
C SER A 170 -13.05 14.95 10.95
N GLN A 171 -13.50 15.07 9.70
CA GLN A 171 -13.33 16.27 8.87
C GLN A 171 -11.87 16.75 8.84
N TYR A 172 -10.92 15.83 8.92
CA TYR A 172 -9.49 16.13 8.97
C TYR A 172 -8.87 15.94 7.59
N ILE A 173 -8.74 17.06 6.87
CA ILE A 173 -8.22 17.11 5.50
C ILE A 173 -6.71 17.35 5.49
N PRO A 174 -5.98 17.01 4.40
CA PRO A 174 -4.53 17.15 4.34
C PRO A 174 -4.02 18.56 4.67
N GLN A 175 -4.77 19.62 4.34
CA GLN A 175 -4.40 21.01 4.63
C GLN A 175 -4.33 21.33 6.13
N LYS A 176 -4.89 20.48 7.00
CA LYS A 176 -4.80 20.63 8.46
C LYS A 176 -3.51 20.08 9.06
N LEU A 177 -2.70 19.37 8.27
CA LEU A 177 -1.42 18.84 8.73
C LEU A 177 -0.46 19.98 9.12
N PRO A 178 0.24 19.89 10.27
CA PRO A 178 1.27 20.86 10.66
C PRO A 178 2.58 20.59 9.90
N VAL A 179 2.60 20.85 8.59
CA VAL A 179 3.67 20.43 7.67
C VAL A 179 5.07 20.92 8.06
N ASP A 180 5.19 22.10 8.66
CA ASP A 180 6.48 22.63 9.15
C ASP A 180 7.08 21.81 10.30
N ASP A 181 6.21 21.18 11.08
CA ASP A 181 6.59 20.41 12.27
C ASP A 181 6.79 18.92 11.95
N LEU A 182 6.64 18.51 10.70
CA LEU A 182 6.70 17.11 10.27
C LEU A 182 7.89 16.86 9.34
N SER A 183 8.53 15.71 9.52
CA SER A 183 9.49 15.19 8.55
C SER A 183 8.95 14.02 7.74
N HIS A 184 7.91 13.34 8.24
CA HIS A 184 7.26 12.23 7.54
C HIS A 184 5.74 12.22 7.78
N VAL A 185 4.99 11.78 6.78
CA VAL A 185 3.57 11.41 6.88
C VAL A 185 3.42 9.98 6.41
N LEU A 186 2.68 9.17 7.16
CA LEU A 186 2.32 7.80 6.79
C LEU A 186 0.84 7.82 6.37
N TYR A 187 0.58 7.65 5.07
CA TYR A 187 -0.78 7.69 4.53
C TYR A 187 -1.45 6.33 4.72
N ALA A 188 -2.36 6.25 5.69
CA ALA A 188 -2.99 5.03 6.15
C ALA A 188 -4.45 4.89 5.66
N PHE A 189 -4.93 3.71 5.28
CA PHE A 189 -4.17 2.53 4.87
C PHE A 189 -4.59 2.12 3.47
N THR A 190 -3.74 1.36 2.80
CA THR A 190 -4.12 0.56 1.63
C THR A 190 -4.37 -0.89 1.99
N ASP A 191 -5.26 -1.52 1.24
CA ASP A 191 -5.68 -2.92 1.37
C ASP A 191 -4.73 -3.88 0.62
N ILE A 192 -4.89 -5.18 0.84
CA ILE A 192 -4.11 -6.27 0.26
C ILE A 192 -5.05 -7.36 -0.26
N ALA A 193 -4.98 -7.68 -1.54
CA ALA A 193 -5.68 -8.81 -2.14
C ALA A 193 -5.01 -10.16 -1.78
N PRO A 194 -5.75 -11.28 -1.76
CA PRO A 194 -5.19 -12.59 -1.42
C PRO A 194 -4.01 -13.07 -2.29
N ASN A 195 -3.86 -12.54 -3.50
CA ASN A 195 -2.76 -12.85 -4.41
C ASN A 195 -1.50 -11.99 -4.16
N GLY A 196 -1.52 -11.11 -3.15
CA GLY A 196 -0.44 -10.17 -2.84
C GLY A 196 -0.65 -8.75 -3.36
N THR A 197 -1.64 -8.48 -4.22
CA THR A 197 -1.79 -7.15 -4.83
C THR A 197 -2.18 -6.10 -3.78
N VAL A 198 -1.42 -5.01 -3.68
CA VAL A 198 -1.75 -3.84 -2.85
C VAL A 198 -2.78 -2.98 -3.58
N LEU A 199 -3.81 -2.53 -2.87
CA LEU A 199 -4.99 -1.85 -3.43
C LEU A 199 -5.30 -0.55 -2.66
N PRO A 200 -5.73 0.53 -3.34
CA PRO A 200 -6.30 1.69 -2.66
C PRO A 200 -7.54 1.27 -1.84
N ALA A 201 -7.62 1.69 -0.57
CA ALA A 201 -8.75 1.33 0.29
C ALA A 201 -9.93 2.30 0.12
N ASN A 202 -9.67 3.57 -0.23
CA ASN A 202 -10.72 4.57 -0.40
C ASN A 202 -10.43 5.46 -1.63
N PRO A 203 -10.59 4.93 -2.86
CA PRO A 203 -10.28 5.67 -4.10
C PRO A 203 -10.90 7.07 -4.16
N LYS A 204 -12.10 7.24 -3.59
CA LYS A 204 -12.77 8.54 -3.54
C LYS A 204 -11.96 9.57 -2.76
N ALA A 205 -11.53 9.24 -1.54
CA ALA A 205 -10.71 10.14 -0.72
C ALA A 205 -9.26 10.22 -1.22
N ASP A 206 -8.73 9.09 -1.68
CA ASP A 206 -7.34 8.93 -2.14
C ASP A 206 -7.09 9.75 -3.43
N LEU A 207 -7.97 9.60 -4.43
CA LEU A 207 -7.68 9.97 -5.83
C LEU A 207 -8.68 10.95 -6.46
N ASP A 208 -9.95 10.96 -6.03
CA ASP A 208 -11.00 11.64 -6.79
C ASP A 208 -11.46 12.96 -6.15
N GLN A 209 -11.45 13.05 -4.82
CA GLN A 209 -11.99 14.19 -4.09
C GLN A 209 -11.29 15.49 -4.49
N LYS A 210 -12.07 16.44 -4.99
CA LYS A 210 -11.60 17.78 -5.31
C LYS A 210 -11.54 18.67 -4.06
N TYR A 211 -10.48 19.44 -3.96
CA TYR A 211 -10.32 20.52 -2.98
C TYR A 211 -10.48 21.88 -3.65
N PRO A 212 -10.73 22.97 -2.89
CA PRO A 212 -11.01 24.29 -3.46
C PRO A 212 -9.97 24.80 -4.45
N ASP A 213 -8.69 24.46 -4.23
CA ASP A 213 -7.57 24.90 -5.08
C ASP A 213 -7.36 23.99 -6.30
N ASP A 214 -8.16 22.94 -6.47
CA ASP A 214 -8.09 22.08 -7.64
C ASP A 214 -8.77 22.72 -8.84
N ALA A 215 -8.03 22.76 -9.96
CA ALA A 215 -8.61 23.14 -11.24
C ALA A 215 -9.87 22.32 -11.55
N HIS A 216 -10.91 23.00 -12.03
CA HIS A 216 -12.16 22.36 -12.44
C HIS A 216 -11.94 21.34 -13.56
N TRP A 217 -10.96 21.58 -14.43
CA TRP A 217 -10.59 20.68 -15.52
C TRP A 217 -9.08 20.74 -15.78
N GLU A 218 -8.48 19.58 -16.02
CA GLU A 218 -7.07 19.43 -16.43
C GLU A 218 -7.01 18.35 -17.52
N PRO A 219 -6.27 18.56 -18.63
CA PRO A 219 -6.18 17.56 -19.70
C PRO A 219 -5.45 16.30 -19.25
N GLY A 220 -5.87 15.16 -19.81
CA GLY A 220 -5.24 13.86 -19.55
C GLY A 220 -5.68 13.19 -18.24
N ARG A 221 -4.98 12.12 -17.88
CA ARG A 221 -5.27 11.35 -16.67
C ARG A 221 -4.56 12.00 -15.48
N ASN A 222 -5.32 12.54 -14.52
CA ASN A 222 -4.80 13.27 -13.37
C ASN A 222 -5.31 12.66 -12.06
N VAL A 223 -4.59 12.91 -10.96
CA VAL A 223 -5.01 12.53 -9.60
C VAL A 223 -5.38 13.76 -8.78
N TYR A 224 -6.36 13.63 -7.91
CA TYR A 224 -6.79 14.64 -6.95
C TYR A 224 -6.70 14.03 -5.54
N GLY A 225 -7.71 14.24 -4.70
CA GLY A 225 -7.82 13.62 -3.40
C GLY A 225 -6.66 13.97 -2.47
N ALA A 226 -6.49 13.15 -1.45
CA ALA A 226 -5.39 13.30 -0.51
C ALA A 226 -4.02 13.14 -1.20
N VAL A 227 -3.93 12.29 -2.24
CA VAL A 227 -2.69 12.05 -2.98
C VAL A 227 -2.15 13.36 -3.57
N LYS A 228 -2.99 14.15 -4.26
CA LYS A 228 -2.57 15.45 -4.79
C LYS A 228 -2.13 16.40 -3.68
N GLN A 229 -2.92 16.52 -2.62
CA GLN A 229 -2.65 17.48 -1.55
C GLN A 229 -1.35 17.15 -0.78
N LEU A 230 -1.08 15.86 -0.56
CA LEU A 230 0.18 15.42 0.05
C LEU A 230 1.37 15.67 -0.87
N TYR A 231 1.22 15.53 -2.19
CA TYR A 231 2.26 15.93 -3.14
C TYR A 231 2.53 17.44 -3.10
N VAL A 232 1.49 18.27 -2.98
CA VAL A 232 1.64 19.73 -2.82
C VAL A 232 2.41 20.07 -1.55
N HIS A 233 2.08 19.43 -0.42
CA HIS A 233 2.83 19.60 0.83
C HIS A 233 4.32 19.22 0.68
N LYS A 234 4.62 18.17 -0.07
CA LYS A 234 6.00 17.80 -0.41
C LYS A 234 6.72 18.85 -1.26
N LYS A 235 6.03 19.51 -2.19
CA LYS A 235 6.62 20.61 -2.97
C LYS A 235 6.98 21.79 -2.07
N TRP A 236 6.08 22.11 -1.15
CA TRP A 236 6.22 23.23 -0.23
C TRP A 236 7.32 22.98 0.81
N ASN A 237 7.25 21.86 1.52
CA ASN A 237 8.31 21.42 2.44
C ASN A 237 9.12 20.29 1.80
N ARG A 238 10.29 20.64 1.24
CA ARG A 238 11.20 19.68 0.61
C ARG A 238 11.80 18.66 1.57
N GLN A 239 11.64 18.81 2.88
CA GLN A 239 12.09 17.85 3.89
C GLN A 239 10.98 16.88 4.35
N LEU A 240 9.72 17.12 3.93
CA LEU A 240 8.59 16.25 4.22
C LEU A 240 8.57 15.03 3.28
N LYS A 241 8.60 13.83 3.84
CA LYS A 241 8.41 12.58 3.07
C LYS A 241 7.01 12.02 3.32
N VAL A 242 6.39 11.43 2.31
CA VAL A 242 5.06 10.79 2.44
C VAL A 242 5.20 9.32 2.07
N LEU A 243 4.85 8.40 2.95
CA LEU A 243 4.93 6.96 2.70
C LEU A 243 3.54 6.37 2.58
N LEU A 244 3.38 5.38 1.69
CA LEU A 244 2.18 4.55 1.63
C LEU A 244 2.21 3.58 2.81
N SER A 245 1.24 3.63 3.72
CA SER A 245 1.13 2.62 4.76
C SER A 245 0.14 1.52 4.36
N ILE A 246 0.59 0.28 4.40
CA ILE A 246 -0.13 -0.91 3.94
C ILE A 246 -0.42 -1.79 5.15
N GLY A 247 -1.69 -2.18 5.35
CA GLY A 247 -2.09 -3.03 6.46
C GLY A 247 -2.86 -2.27 7.54
N GLY A 248 -2.32 -2.24 8.75
CA GLY A 248 -3.01 -1.80 9.96
C GLY A 248 -3.91 -2.89 10.52
N GLY A 249 -4.44 -2.69 11.74
CA GLY A 249 -5.27 -3.68 12.42
C GLY A 249 -6.42 -4.28 11.58
N GLU A 250 -7.04 -3.49 10.69
CA GLU A 250 -8.14 -3.97 9.84
C GLU A 250 -7.68 -4.95 8.74
N PHE A 251 -6.58 -4.64 8.05
CA PHE A 251 -6.11 -5.43 6.90
C PHE A 251 -5.04 -6.46 7.27
N SER A 252 -4.53 -6.42 8.50
CA SER A 252 -3.52 -7.35 9.01
C SER A 252 -3.84 -8.84 8.82
N PRO A 253 -5.08 -9.32 9.01
CA PRO A 253 -5.44 -10.72 8.75
C PRO A 253 -5.16 -11.21 7.32
N LYS A 254 -5.01 -10.30 6.36
CA LYS A 254 -4.79 -10.64 4.94
C LYS A 254 -3.34 -10.94 4.60
N PHE A 255 -2.37 -10.47 5.40
CA PHE A 255 -0.94 -10.64 5.09
C PHE A 255 -0.51 -12.10 5.00
N ALA A 256 -0.97 -12.97 5.89
CA ALA A 256 -0.53 -14.37 5.93
C ALA A 256 -0.79 -15.07 4.58
N ALA A 257 -2.00 -14.92 4.02
CA ALA A 257 -2.33 -15.44 2.70
C ALA A 257 -1.60 -14.68 1.59
N ALA A 258 -1.56 -13.35 1.66
CA ALA A 258 -0.99 -12.48 0.64
C ALA A 258 0.54 -12.59 0.51
N THR A 259 1.24 -13.24 1.46
CA THR A 259 2.71 -13.27 1.51
C THR A 259 3.29 -14.68 1.62
N SER A 260 2.44 -15.72 1.62
CA SER A 260 2.83 -17.10 1.88
C SER A 260 3.76 -17.74 0.84
N THR A 261 3.79 -17.18 -0.38
CA THR A 261 4.65 -17.69 -1.47
C THR A 261 5.53 -16.59 -2.04
N GLU A 262 6.63 -16.98 -2.68
CA GLU A 262 7.54 -16.03 -3.34
C GLU A 262 6.80 -15.19 -4.38
N MET A 263 5.99 -15.83 -5.23
CA MET A 263 5.20 -15.14 -6.24
C MET A 263 4.28 -14.06 -5.64
N ARG A 264 3.60 -14.36 -4.53
CA ARG A 264 2.70 -13.39 -3.89
C ARG A 264 3.46 -12.22 -3.25
N ARG A 265 4.62 -12.48 -2.64
CA ARG A 265 5.51 -11.40 -2.13
C ARG A 265 6.03 -10.51 -3.26
N GLN A 266 6.37 -11.09 -4.41
CA GLN A 266 6.77 -10.30 -5.58
C GLN A 266 5.60 -9.47 -6.13
N THR A 267 4.38 -10.04 -6.22
CA THR A 267 3.17 -9.29 -6.57
C THR A 267 2.92 -8.13 -5.62
N PHE A 268 3.08 -8.35 -4.32
CA PHE A 268 3.00 -7.30 -3.30
C PHE A 268 4.01 -6.19 -3.55
N ALA A 269 5.30 -6.54 -3.64
CA ALA A 269 6.35 -5.55 -3.81
C ALA A 269 6.16 -4.73 -5.10
N GLN A 270 5.79 -5.37 -6.21
CA GLN A 270 5.56 -4.70 -7.49
C GLN A 270 4.35 -3.75 -7.46
N SER A 271 3.23 -4.18 -6.88
CA SER A 271 2.03 -3.35 -6.76
C SER A 271 2.22 -2.21 -5.77
N ALA A 272 2.93 -2.43 -4.66
CA ALA A 272 3.32 -1.37 -3.72
C ALA A 272 4.18 -0.29 -4.40
N VAL A 273 5.24 -0.68 -5.12
CA VAL A 273 6.09 0.25 -5.90
C VAL A 273 5.25 1.00 -6.93
N LYS A 274 4.32 0.33 -7.61
CA LYS A 274 3.45 0.96 -8.59
C LYS A 274 2.58 2.05 -7.95
N ILE A 275 1.91 1.77 -6.84
CA ILE A 275 1.10 2.77 -6.14
C ILE A 275 1.97 3.92 -5.63
N VAL A 276 3.07 3.63 -4.92
CA VAL A 276 3.98 4.64 -4.37
C VAL A 276 4.49 5.59 -5.47
N THR A 277 4.87 5.04 -6.62
CA THR A 277 5.43 5.84 -7.72
C THR A 277 4.36 6.56 -8.53
N ASP A 278 3.15 6.01 -8.65
CA ASP A 278 2.02 6.71 -9.26
C ASP A 278 1.53 7.87 -8.40
N TRP A 279 1.47 7.70 -7.09
CA TRP A 279 0.93 8.67 -6.14
C TRP A 279 1.97 9.72 -5.73
N GLY A 280 3.22 9.55 -6.14
CA GLY A 280 4.28 10.51 -5.84
C GLY A 280 4.74 10.43 -4.39
N PHE A 281 4.76 9.23 -3.79
CA PHE A 281 5.20 8.98 -2.42
C PHE A 281 6.68 8.57 -2.34
N ASP A 282 7.27 8.71 -1.17
CA ASP A 282 8.71 8.58 -0.87
C ASP A 282 9.10 7.17 -0.39
N GLY A 283 8.14 6.28 -0.20
CA GLY A 283 8.40 4.93 0.29
C GLY A 283 7.13 4.20 0.70
N VAL A 284 7.34 3.06 1.35
CA VAL A 284 6.31 2.19 1.90
C VAL A 284 6.52 1.98 3.39
N ASP A 285 5.42 1.87 4.13
CA ASP A 285 5.35 1.45 5.51
C ASP A 285 4.50 0.17 5.58
N ILE A 286 5.03 -0.89 6.18
CA ILE A 286 4.36 -2.18 6.31
C ILE A 286 3.88 -2.33 7.75
N ASP A 287 2.57 -2.46 7.94
CA ASP A 287 1.95 -2.57 9.24
C ASP A 287 1.15 -3.88 9.35
N TRP A 288 1.86 -4.96 9.72
CA TRP A 288 1.28 -6.28 9.99
C TRP A 288 1.18 -6.50 11.49
N GLU A 289 -0.06 -6.48 12.00
CA GLU A 289 -0.43 -6.63 13.40
C GLU A 289 -1.20 -7.94 13.68
N TYR A 290 -0.56 -9.05 14.01
CA TYR A 290 0.88 -9.32 14.02
C TYR A 290 1.14 -10.68 13.39
N PRO A 291 2.36 -10.97 12.90
CA PRO A 291 2.78 -12.34 12.68
C PRO A 291 2.58 -13.17 13.96
N THR A 292 2.03 -14.37 13.83
CA THR A 292 1.60 -15.21 14.96
C THR A 292 2.37 -16.52 15.10
N ASN A 293 3.22 -16.84 14.12
CA ASN A 293 3.98 -18.09 14.05
C ASN A 293 5.28 -17.91 13.26
N GLU A 294 6.14 -18.93 13.31
CA GLU A 294 7.46 -18.94 12.65
C GLU A 294 7.38 -18.77 11.12
N ALA A 295 6.36 -19.34 10.47
CA ALA A 295 6.20 -19.20 9.03
C ALA A 295 5.85 -17.76 8.63
N GLU A 296 4.97 -17.10 9.39
CA GLU A 296 4.63 -15.69 9.20
C GLU A 296 5.82 -14.77 9.51
N ARG A 297 6.58 -15.05 10.58
CA ARG A 297 7.84 -14.37 10.90
C ARG A 297 8.81 -14.41 9.72
N ASP A 298 9.02 -15.58 9.13
CA ASP A 298 9.88 -15.75 7.96
C ASP A 298 9.34 -15.06 6.70
N ASN A 299 8.02 -15.09 6.50
CA ASN A 299 7.39 -14.43 5.36
C ASN A 299 7.49 -12.91 5.46
N LEU A 300 7.40 -12.32 6.66
CA LEU A 300 7.62 -10.90 6.87
C LEU A 300 9.04 -10.48 6.48
N VAL A 301 10.08 -11.24 6.89
CA VAL A 301 11.47 -10.98 6.47
C VAL A 301 11.59 -10.95 4.95
N LYS A 302 11.04 -11.97 4.27
CA LYS A 302 11.11 -12.10 2.80
C LYS A 302 10.30 -11.02 2.10
N LEU A 303 9.18 -10.59 2.67
CA LEU A 303 8.34 -9.53 2.14
C LEU A 303 9.07 -8.19 2.14
N VAL A 304 9.67 -7.81 3.27
CA VAL A 304 10.42 -6.56 3.40
C VAL A 304 11.64 -6.57 2.46
N ALA A 305 12.34 -7.70 2.35
CA ALA A 305 13.42 -7.86 1.38
C ALA A 305 12.93 -7.66 -0.07
N ALA A 306 11.82 -8.29 -0.46
CA ALA A 306 11.24 -8.12 -1.79
C ALA A 306 10.86 -6.66 -2.08
N CYS A 307 10.27 -5.95 -1.11
CA CYS A 307 9.96 -4.52 -1.24
C CYS A 307 11.23 -3.70 -1.46
N ARG A 308 12.26 -3.91 -0.63
CA ARG A 308 13.55 -3.22 -0.72
C ARG A 308 14.19 -3.39 -2.09
N GLU A 309 14.30 -4.62 -2.56
CA GLU A 309 14.87 -4.96 -3.87
C GLU A 309 14.09 -4.32 -5.02
N THR A 310 12.75 -4.32 -4.94
CA THR A 310 11.90 -3.79 -6.01
C THR A 310 12.01 -2.25 -6.09
N PHE A 311 12.07 -1.55 -4.96
CA PHE A 311 12.32 -0.09 -4.93
C PHE A 311 13.72 0.28 -5.44
N ASP A 312 14.74 -0.51 -5.10
CA ASP A 312 16.11 -0.27 -5.55
C ASP A 312 16.25 -0.48 -7.06
N ARG A 313 15.62 -1.54 -7.60
CA ARG A 313 15.49 -1.76 -9.05
C ARG A 313 14.76 -0.60 -9.73
N TYR A 314 13.63 -0.15 -9.19
CA TYR A 314 12.87 0.97 -9.74
C TYR A 314 13.73 2.23 -9.84
N SER A 315 14.48 2.56 -8.78
CA SER A 315 15.35 3.74 -8.73
C SER A 315 16.47 3.65 -9.77
N PHE A 316 17.09 2.48 -9.89
CA PHE A 316 18.14 2.20 -10.87
C PHE A 316 17.63 2.36 -12.32
N TYR A 317 16.56 1.65 -12.70
CA TYR A 317 16.06 1.67 -14.08
C TYR A 317 15.52 3.03 -14.52
N ASN A 318 15.02 3.85 -13.59
CA ASN A 318 14.50 5.19 -13.88
C ASN A 318 15.52 6.31 -13.67
N ARG A 319 16.79 5.95 -13.39
CA ARG A 319 17.90 6.88 -13.15
C ARG A 319 17.57 7.93 -12.08
N LEU A 320 16.96 7.48 -10.99
CA LEU A 320 16.63 8.33 -9.85
C LEU A 320 17.82 8.40 -8.91
N GLN A 321 18.19 9.62 -8.51
CA GLN A 321 19.12 9.86 -7.40
C GLN A 321 18.34 9.89 -6.08
N TYR A 322 17.50 8.89 -5.87
CA TYR A 322 16.64 8.78 -4.70
C TYR A 322 16.54 7.32 -4.27
N ARG A 323 16.59 7.11 -2.96
CA ARG A 323 16.34 5.80 -2.35
C ARG A 323 15.00 5.89 -1.62
N PHE A 324 14.01 5.17 -2.13
CA PHE A 324 12.71 5.06 -1.46
C PHE A 324 12.87 4.42 -0.08
N LEU A 325 12.07 4.85 0.87
CA LEU A 325 12.06 4.32 2.24
C LEU A 325 11.24 3.02 2.32
N VAL A 326 11.70 2.08 3.13
CA VAL A 326 10.95 0.90 3.55
C VAL A 326 10.89 0.91 5.07
N THR A 327 9.73 1.14 5.65
CA THR A 327 9.52 1.23 7.10
C THR A 327 8.55 0.17 7.57
N VAL A 328 8.54 -0.08 8.88
CA VAL A 328 7.68 -1.08 9.51
C VAL A 328 7.10 -0.53 10.79
N ALA A 329 5.79 -0.61 10.96
CA ALA A 329 5.14 -0.48 12.25
C ALA A 329 5.38 -1.75 13.06
N SER A 330 5.92 -1.60 14.27
CA SER A 330 6.51 -2.72 15.00
C SER A 330 6.02 -2.81 16.45
N PRO A 331 5.83 -4.04 16.99
CA PRO A 331 5.24 -4.25 18.30
C PRO A 331 6.15 -3.83 19.45
N ALA A 332 5.56 -3.29 20.51
CA ALA A 332 6.22 -2.97 21.78
C ALA A 332 5.95 -3.99 22.91
N GLY A 333 5.26 -5.10 22.60
CA GLY A 333 4.92 -6.15 23.57
C GLY A 333 5.59 -7.50 23.27
N PRO A 334 6.06 -8.25 24.29
CA PRO A 334 6.81 -9.49 24.10
C PRO A 334 6.06 -10.63 23.44
N THR A 335 4.74 -10.65 23.58
CA THR A 335 3.88 -11.63 22.88
C THR A 335 4.01 -11.53 21.37
N ASN A 336 4.23 -10.32 20.85
CA ASN A 336 4.21 -10.03 19.41
C ASN A 336 5.62 -9.84 18.84
N TRP A 337 6.52 -9.13 19.54
CA TRP A 337 7.87 -8.88 18.99
C TRP A 337 8.68 -10.16 18.78
N ARG A 338 8.34 -11.27 19.45
CA ARG A 338 9.01 -12.57 19.25
C ARG A 338 8.82 -13.14 17.84
N PHE A 339 7.80 -12.69 17.12
CA PHE A 339 7.52 -13.09 15.74
C PHE A 339 7.96 -12.03 14.71
N VAL A 340 8.76 -11.04 15.14
CA VAL A 340 9.42 -10.08 14.26
C VAL A 340 10.93 -10.33 14.32
N ASP A 341 11.51 -10.83 13.23
CA ASP A 341 12.95 -11.17 13.17
C ASP A 341 13.78 -9.91 12.94
N LEU A 342 13.91 -9.10 14.01
CA LEU A 342 14.57 -7.79 13.99
C LEU A 342 15.95 -7.83 13.30
N PRO A 343 16.89 -8.74 13.64
CA PRO A 343 18.21 -8.75 13.02
C PRO A 343 18.18 -9.04 11.50
N ARG A 344 17.33 -9.97 11.04
CA ARG A 344 17.25 -10.30 9.61
C ARG A 344 16.53 -9.24 8.80
N MET A 345 15.59 -8.52 9.41
CA MET A 345 14.84 -7.44 8.77
C MET A 345 15.63 -6.14 8.69
N ASP A 346 16.45 -5.82 9.70
CA ASP A 346 17.03 -4.47 9.88
C ASP A 346 17.78 -3.96 8.64
N ARG A 347 18.48 -4.84 7.93
CA ARG A 347 19.23 -4.49 6.71
C ARG A 347 18.36 -3.97 5.55
N TYR A 348 17.05 -4.20 5.60
CA TYR A 348 16.09 -3.78 4.59
C TYR A 348 15.18 -2.64 5.05
N VAL A 349 15.02 -2.49 6.36
CA VAL A 349 14.17 -1.48 7.00
C VAL A 349 14.96 -0.20 7.23
N ASP A 350 14.43 0.95 6.84
CA ASP A 350 15.03 2.26 7.10
C ASP A 350 14.62 2.81 8.48
N ILE A 351 13.36 2.60 8.89
CA ILE A 351 12.79 3.08 10.16
C ILE A 351 11.87 2.01 10.77
N TRP A 352 12.02 1.79 12.08
CA TRP A 352 11.13 1.01 12.93
C TRP A 352 10.20 1.96 13.68
N HIS A 353 8.92 2.01 13.29
CA HIS A 353 7.88 2.75 14.00
C HIS A 353 7.36 1.88 15.15
N LEU A 354 8.03 1.96 16.30
CA LEU A 354 7.70 1.18 17.50
C LEU A 354 6.39 1.66 18.11
N MET A 355 5.31 0.89 17.99
CA MET A 355 3.98 1.21 18.51
C MET A 355 3.94 1.16 20.04
N SER A 356 4.52 2.17 20.68
CA SER A 356 4.67 2.30 22.13
C SER A 356 3.46 2.93 22.81
N TYR A 357 2.28 2.42 22.43
CA TYR A 357 0.97 2.75 22.99
C TYR A 357 0.12 1.48 23.04
N ASP A 358 -1.15 1.60 23.45
CA ASP A 358 -2.05 0.45 23.64
C ASP A 358 -1.52 -0.61 24.62
N TYR A 359 -0.77 -0.18 25.63
CA TYR A 359 -0.29 -1.06 26.68
C TYR A 359 -1.41 -1.54 27.60
N THR A 360 -2.45 -0.71 27.75
CA THR A 360 -3.65 -1.06 28.50
C THR A 360 -4.90 -0.61 27.78
N GLY A 361 -5.96 -1.40 27.89
CA GLY A 361 -7.25 -1.14 27.27
C GLY A 361 -8.33 -2.10 27.77
N SER A 362 -9.39 -2.27 26.98
CA SER A 362 -10.55 -3.10 27.33
C SER A 362 -10.24 -4.59 27.55
N TRP A 363 -9.09 -5.04 27.04
CA TRP A 363 -8.58 -6.41 27.15
C TRP A 363 -7.83 -6.68 28.46
N ASN A 364 -7.60 -5.67 29.29
CA ASN A 364 -6.96 -5.84 30.59
C ASN A 364 -8.02 -5.89 31.71
N PRO A 365 -7.80 -6.64 32.80
CA PRO A 365 -8.74 -6.67 33.92
C PRO A 365 -8.69 -5.41 34.79
N LYS A 366 -7.66 -4.57 34.62
CA LYS A 366 -7.36 -3.40 35.45
C LYS A 366 -7.03 -2.21 34.56
N SER A 367 -7.38 -1.02 35.05
CA SER A 367 -6.97 0.24 34.46
C SER A 367 -5.45 0.40 34.52
N GLY A 368 -4.89 1.14 33.58
CA GLY A 368 -3.47 1.47 33.61
C GLY A 368 -3.10 2.57 32.63
N HIS A 369 -1.80 2.79 32.54
CA HIS A 369 -1.21 3.70 31.56
C HIS A 369 -1.19 3.01 30.20
N GLN A 370 -1.65 3.69 29.16
CA GLN A 370 -1.65 3.10 27.81
C GLN A 370 -0.32 3.31 27.06
N ALA A 371 0.52 4.25 27.50
CA ALA A 371 1.74 4.64 26.77
C ALA A 371 2.86 5.15 27.72
N ASN A 372 3.04 4.51 28.87
CA ASN A 372 4.09 4.90 29.84
C ASN A 372 5.51 4.56 29.35
N VAL A 373 6.47 5.44 29.67
CA VAL A 373 7.89 5.21 29.31
C VAL A 373 8.51 4.14 30.19
N PHE A 374 8.24 4.18 31.49
CA PHE A 374 8.84 3.25 32.47
C PHE A 374 7.78 2.46 33.22
N MET A 375 8.19 1.33 33.79
CA MET A 375 7.40 0.57 34.74
C MET A 375 7.36 1.26 36.11
N ASN A 376 6.18 1.29 36.74
CA ASN A 376 6.03 1.68 38.14
C ASN A 376 6.03 0.43 39.04
N LYS A 377 7.15 0.13 39.70
CA LYS A 377 7.30 -1.05 40.57
C LYS A 377 6.36 -1.05 41.78
N ALA A 378 5.92 0.13 42.25
CA ALA A 378 4.97 0.24 43.34
C ALA A 378 3.52 -0.04 42.90
N ASN A 379 3.24 0.06 41.59
CA ASN A 379 1.93 -0.23 41.01
C ASN A 379 2.07 -0.95 39.66
N VAL A 380 2.66 -2.15 39.67
CA VAL A 380 2.97 -2.91 38.45
C VAL A 380 1.73 -3.14 37.58
N ALA A 381 0.56 -3.31 38.21
CA ALA A 381 -0.70 -3.50 37.50
C ALA A 381 -1.09 -2.32 36.60
N SER A 382 -0.62 -1.10 36.90
CA SER A 382 -0.85 0.09 36.09
C SER A 382 0.11 0.23 34.90
N THR A 383 1.21 -0.52 34.88
CA THR A 383 2.26 -0.45 33.83
C THR A 383 2.68 -1.86 33.41
N PRO A 384 1.77 -2.68 32.84
CA PRO A 384 2.09 -4.06 32.46
C PRO A 384 3.11 -4.15 31.31
N LEU A 385 3.18 -3.10 30.48
CA LEU A 385 4.18 -2.89 29.44
C LEU A 385 4.76 -1.47 29.61
N ASN A 386 5.91 -1.20 28.99
CA ASN A 386 6.53 0.12 28.97
C ASN A 386 7.45 0.30 27.76
N THR A 387 7.67 1.56 27.36
CA THR A 387 8.49 1.89 26.18
C THR A 387 9.96 1.55 26.36
N ASP A 388 10.53 1.72 27.57
CA ASP A 388 11.97 1.49 27.79
C ASP A 388 12.37 0.03 27.61
N ASP A 389 11.53 -0.91 28.05
CA ASP A 389 11.77 -2.35 27.84
C ASP A 389 11.72 -2.71 26.35
N ALA A 390 10.78 -2.12 25.60
CA ALA A 390 10.69 -2.34 24.16
C ALA A 390 11.91 -1.78 23.42
N VAL A 391 12.34 -0.55 23.74
CA VAL A 391 13.54 0.04 23.15
C VAL A 391 14.78 -0.80 23.47
N ARG A 392 14.96 -1.21 24.73
CA ARG A 392 16.08 -2.09 25.14
C ARG A 392 16.05 -3.42 24.41
N HIS A 393 14.87 -4.01 24.20
CA HIS A 393 14.75 -5.24 23.44
C HIS A 393 15.28 -5.05 22.02
N TYR A 394 14.85 -4.01 21.30
CA TYR A 394 15.29 -3.76 19.93
C TYR A 394 16.80 -3.48 19.87
N GLU A 395 17.33 -2.68 20.78
CA GLU A 395 18.78 -2.43 20.88
C GLU A 395 19.56 -3.73 21.17
N SER A 396 19.02 -4.62 22.04
CA SER A 396 19.64 -5.92 22.33
C SER A 396 19.66 -6.87 21.12
N GLN A 397 18.76 -6.65 20.14
CA GLN A 397 18.74 -7.35 18.86
C GLN A 397 19.64 -6.68 17.80
N GLY A 398 20.43 -5.67 18.18
CA GLY A 398 21.37 -4.99 17.30
C GLY A 398 20.75 -3.85 16.48
N ILE A 399 19.51 -3.45 16.76
CA ILE A 399 18.87 -2.33 16.06
C ILE A 399 19.48 -1.02 16.56
N SER A 400 20.02 -0.23 15.63
CA SER A 400 20.51 1.11 15.95
C SER A 400 19.39 2.00 16.49
N GLY A 401 19.61 2.64 17.64
CA GLY A 401 18.65 3.59 18.23
C GLY A 401 18.14 4.62 17.21
N GLN A 402 19.01 5.11 16.32
CA GLN A 402 18.66 6.11 15.29
C GLN A 402 17.61 5.65 14.26
N LYS A 403 17.34 4.34 14.20
CA LYS A 403 16.27 3.74 13.37
C LYS A 403 14.99 3.46 14.16
N ILE A 404 15.04 3.49 15.49
CA ILE A 404 13.88 3.30 16.36
C ILE A 404 13.17 4.63 16.55
N VAL A 405 11.91 4.71 16.15
CA VAL A 405 11.05 5.89 16.28
C VAL A 405 9.88 5.49 17.17
N ILE A 406 9.75 6.12 18.34
CA ILE A 406 8.73 5.71 19.33
C ILE A 406 7.35 6.29 18.98
N GLY A 407 6.30 5.50 19.18
CA GLY A 407 4.92 5.88 18.93
C GLY A 407 4.27 6.57 20.12
N LEU A 408 3.50 7.64 19.84
CA LEU A 408 2.65 8.31 20.81
C LEU A 408 1.19 8.30 20.34
N PRO A 409 0.22 8.06 21.24
CA PRO A 409 -1.19 8.12 20.91
C PRO A 409 -1.68 9.58 20.94
N LEU A 410 -2.35 10.02 19.88
CA LEU A 410 -3.16 11.24 19.84
C LEU A 410 -4.60 10.96 20.31
N TYR A 411 -4.73 10.05 21.27
CA TYR A 411 -5.98 9.62 21.87
C TYR A 411 -5.76 9.10 23.29
N GLY A 412 -6.84 9.03 24.05
CA GLY A 412 -6.93 8.47 25.38
C GLY A 412 -7.73 7.17 25.42
N ARG A 413 -7.40 6.28 26.36
CA ARG A 413 -8.17 5.08 26.68
C ARG A 413 -8.85 5.23 28.03
N SER A 414 -10.17 5.02 28.07
CA SER A 414 -10.99 5.24 29.27
C SER A 414 -11.34 3.96 30.04
N PHE A 415 -11.47 4.12 31.37
CA PHE A 415 -11.85 3.09 32.33
C PHE A 415 -12.83 3.70 33.34
N ASN A 416 -14.07 3.25 33.32
CA ASN A 416 -15.17 3.76 34.12
C ASN A 416 -15.47 2.84 35.31
N GLY A 417 -15.94 3.41 36.41
CA GLY A 417 -16.20 2.67 37.64
C GLY A 417 -14.92 2.23 38.37
N THR A 418 -13.77 2.79 38.02
CA THR A 418 -12.49 2.47 38.66
C THR A 418 -12.24 3.35 39.89
N SER A 419 -11.33 2.96 40.77
CA SER A 419 -10.85 3.81 41.88
C SER A 419 -9.52 4.52 41.55
N GLY A 420 -8.93 4.26 40.39
CA GLY A 420 -7.67 4.84 39.95
C GLY A 420 -6.83 3.84 39.14
N LEU A 421 -5.57 4.17 38.88
CA LEU A 421 -4.64 3.32 38.13
C LEU A 421 -4.35 1.98 38.81
N GLY A 422 -4.28 0.90 38.04
CA GLY A 422 -3.96 -0.45 38.54
C GLY A 422 -5.12 -1.11 39.29
N GLN A 423 -6.33 -0.54 39.18
CA GLN A 423 -7.54 -1.01 39.86
C GLN A 423 -8.54 -1.59 38.86
N ASN A 424 -9.44 -2.44 39.34
CA ASN A 424 -10.52 -2.95 38.51
C ASN A 424 -11.43 -1.80 38.04
N TYR A 425 -12.11 -2.01 36.92
CA TYR A 425 -13.09 -1.10 36.33
C TYR A 425 -14.32 -1.90 35.88
N THR A 426 -15.42 -1.23 35.57
CA THR A 426 -16.69 -1.89 35.20
C THR A 426 -17.05 -1.75 33.72
N SER A 427 -16.60 -0.69 33.06
CA SER A 427 -16.72 -0.52 31.60
C SER A 427 -15.65 0.43 31.07
N ILE A 428 -15.47 0.49 29.76
CA ILE A 428 -14.61 1.49 29.11
C ILE A 428 -15.39 2.72 28.64
N GLY A 429 -16.71 2.76 28.85
CA GLY A 429 -17.61 3.74 28.24
C GLY A 429 -17.90 3.47 26.75
N THR A 430 -18.80 4.26 26.16
CA THR A 430 -19.26 4.09 24.77
C THR A 430 -18.93 5.28 23.86
N GLY A 431 -18.35 6.35 24.41
CA GLY A 431 -18.08 7.59 23.68
C GLY A 431 -16.74 7.63 22.96
N GLY A 432 -16.59 8.68 22.14
CA GLY A 432 -15.44 8.94 21.29
C GLY A 432 -15.54 8.27 19.91
N PRO A 433 -14.49 8.34 19.06
CA PRO A 433 -14.50 7.72 17.72
C PRO A 433 -14.75 6.21 17.75
N GLN A 434 -14.38 5.56 18.85
CA GLN A 434 -14.68 4.15 19.14
C GLN A 434 -14.94 4.02 20.65
N PRO A 435 -15.73 3.04 21.10
CA PRO A 435 -16.00 2.84 22.52
C PRO A 435 -14.73 2.81 23.37
N GLY A 436 -14.63 3.76 24.28
CA GLY A 436 -13.52 3.86 25.24
C GLY A 436 -12.24 4.48 24.69
N VAL A 437 -12.29 5.08 23.50
CA VAL A 437 -11.19 5.82 22.88
C VAL A 437 -11.63 7.26 22.69
N TRP A 438 -10.87 8.23 23.20
CA TRP A 438 -11.17 9.66 23.08
C TRP A 438 -10.04 10.39 22.36
N TYR A 439 -10.32 11.24 21.39
CA TYR A 439 -9.23 12.02 20.77
C TYR A 439 -8.59 12.96 21.79
N TYR A 440 -7.27 13.16 21.68
CA TYR A 440 -6.53 14.05 22.58
C TYR A 440 -7.09 15.47 22.59
N LYS A 441 -7.52 15.98 21.43
CA LYS A 441 -8.15 17.31 21.33
C LYS A 441 -9.41 17.51 22.17
N ASP A 442 -10.07 16.41 22.55
CA ASP A 442 -11.28 16.41 23.37
C ASP A 442 -10.98 16.13 24.87
N LEU A 443 -9.69 16.10 25.24
CA LEU A 443 -9.22 15.82 26.59
C LEU A 443 -8.52 17.07 27.22
N PRO A 444 -8.57 17.21 28.57
CA PRO A 444 -9.35 16.41 29.51
C PRO A 444 -10.87 16.60 29.35
N LYS A 445 -11.63 15.56 29.67
CA LYS A 445 -13.10 15.65 29.75
C LYS A 445 -13.50 16.58 30.90
N ALA A 446 -14.66 17.24 30.78
CA ALA A 446 -15.17 18.11 31.84
C ALA A 446 -15.31 17.35 33.17
N GLY A 447 -14.67 17.88 34.23
CA GLY A 447 -14.60 17.25 35.56
C GLY A 447 -13.42 16.30 35.76
N GLY A 448 -12.71 15.93 34.69
CA GLY A 448 -11.47 15.17 34.78
C GLY A 448 -10.30 16.07 35.17
N HIS A 449 -9.57 15.66 36.21
CA HIS A 449 -8.33 16.32 36.63
C HIS A 449 -7.12 15.58 36.05
N GLU A 450 -6.27 16.27 35.28
CA GLU A 450 -5.02 15.70 34.78
C GLU A 450 -4.01 15.46 35.91
N ASN A 451 -3.33 14.32 35.83
CA ASN A 451 -2.30 13.86 36.74
C ASN A 451 -1.11 13.34 35.94
N PHE A 452 0.09 13.66 36.39
CA PHE A 452 1.33 13.13 35.84
C PHE A 452 1.94 12.12 36.81
N ASP A 453 2.12 10.88 36.37
CA ASP A 453 2.84 9.85 37.11
C ASP A 453 4.34 10.05 36.93
N GLU A 454 5.01 10.56 37.96
CA GLU A 454 6.44 10.86 37.93
C GLU A 454 7.34 9.63 37.77
N VAL A 455 6.85 8.42 38.14
CA VAL A 455 7.61 7.18 38.02
C VAL A 455 7.45 6.61 36.62
N ALA A 456 6.21 6.48 36.15
CA ALA A 456 5.90 5.92 34.84
C ALA A 456 6.19 6.89 33.69
N LYS A 457 6.29 8.19 33.99
CA LYS A 457 6.42 9.32 33.06
C LYS A 457 5.28 9.33 32.05
N ALA A 458 4.06 9.29 32.58
CA ALA A 458 2.82 9.12 31.84
C ALA A 458 1.70 9.99 32.44
N THR A 459 0.76 10.40 31.60
CA THR A 459 -0.37 11.23 32.01
C THR A 459 -1.68 10.44 32.00
N TYR A 460 -2.59 10.82 32.90
CA TYR A 460 -3.99 10.41 32.85
C TYR A 460 -4.87 11.51 33.45
N SER A 461 -6.13 11.58 33.07
CA SER A 461 -7.14 12.34 33.81
C SER A 461 -7.99 11.42 34.67
N TYR A 462 -8.44 11.90 35.83
CA TYR A 462 -9.40 11.19 36.67
C TYR A 462 -10.52 12.12 37.13
N ASP A 463 -11.77 11.71 36.92
CA ASP A 463 -12.97 12.33 37.48
C ASP A 463 -13.41 11.48 38.69
N GLN A 464 -13.27 12.05 39.89
CA GLN A 464 -13.59 11.35 41.13
C GLN A 464 -15.10 11.10 41.30
N MET A 465 -15.96 11.99 40.82
CA MET A 465 -17.42 11.84 40.95
C MET A 465 -17.93 10.77 40.00
N ARG A 466 -17.45 10.76 38.76
CA ARG A 466 -17.82 9.77 37.74
C ARG A 466 -17.04 8.46 37.85
N ARG A 467 -15.96 8.45 38.64
CA ARG A 467 -15.01 7.33 38.75
C ARG A 467 -14.49 6.93 37.37
N GLU A 468 -14.15 7.93 36.56
CA GLU A 468 -13.68 7.77 35.19
C GLU A 468 -12.21 8.14 35.11
N LEU A 469 -11.39 7.20 34.63
CA LEU A 469 -10.00 7.41 34.30
C LEU A 469 -9.84 7.45 32.79
N VAL A 470 -9.04 8.36 32.25
CA VAL A 470 -8.60 8.35 30.85
C VAL A 470 -7.08 8.47 30.82
N SER A 471 -6.36 7.46 30.32
CA SER A 471 -4.91 7.53 30.14
C SER A 471 -4.59 8.07 28.75
N TYR A 472 -3.74 9.08 28.62
CA TYR A 472 -3.34 9.73 27.36
C TYR A 472 -2.07 10.55 27.56
N ASP A 473 -1.40 10.95 26.48
CA ASP A 473 -0.28 11.90 26.57
C ASP A 473 -0.75 13.35 26.58
N ASN A 474 -0.04 14.21 27.32
CA ASN A 474 -0.22 15.66 27.25
C ASN A 474 1.13 16.35 26.92
N ILE A 475 1.17 17.68 26.98
CA ILE A 475 2.40 18.44 26.68
C ILE A 475 3.56 17.99 27.58
N GLN A 476 3.31 17.75 28.88
CA GLN A 476 4.34 17.36 29.84
C GLN A 476 4.92 15.99 29.53
N SER A 477 4.09 14.97 29.31
CA SER A 477 4.59 13.63 28.96
C SER A 477 5.24 13.60 27.57
N THR A 478 4.73 14.37 26.62
CA THR A 478 5.31 14.50 25.26
C THR A 478 6.70 15.15 25.32
N ALA A 479 6.88 16.23 26.09
CA ALA A 479 8.18 16.85 26.28
C ALA A 479 9.18 15.91 26.96
N PHE A 480 8.72 15.12 27.94
CA PHE A 480 9.55 14.07 28.54
C PHE A 480 9.94 12.99 27.52
N LYS A 481 9.00 12.52 26.70
CA LYS A 481 9.29 11.54 25.64
C LYS A 481 10.28 12.07 24.60
N ALA A 482 10.21 13.35 24.25
CA ALA A 482 11.22 14.00 23.41
C ALA A 482 12.61 14.01 24.06
N GLN A 483 12.69 14.28 25.37
CA GLN A 483 13.94 14.15 26.13
C GLN A 483 14.44 12.71 26.16
N TYR A 484 13.56 11.74 26.36
CA TYR A 484 13.90 10.31 26.32
C TYR A 484 14.49 9.91 24.96
N VAL A 485 13.87 10.33 23.85
CA VAL A 485 14.37 10.12 22.48
C VAL A 485 15.79 10.65 22.33
N ARG A 486 16.08 11.88 22.77
CA ARG A 486 17.42 12.46 22.70
C ARG A 486 18.43 11.71 23.57
N ASN A 487 18.08 11.44 24.82
CA ASN A 487 18.97 10.78 25.78
C ASN A 487 19.32 9.35 25.37
N ARG A 488 18.37 8.64 24.77
CA ARG A 488 18.57 7.28 24.23
C ARG A 488 19.10 7.26 22.80
N ARG A 489 19.39 8.42 22.20
CA ARG A 489 19.88 8.56 20.83
C ARG A 489 18.97 7.85 19.81
N LEU A 490 17.66 7.96 20.02
CA LEU A 490 16.65 7.35 19.16
C LEU A 490 16.43 8.16 17.89
N GLY A 491 15.76 7.55 16.92
CA GLY A 491 15.48 8.15 15.62
C GLY A 491 14.48 9.29 15.65
N GLY A 492 13.60 9.35 16.65
CA GLY A 492 12.52 10.34 16.72
C GLY A 492 11.25 9.80 17.35
N ALA A 493 10.12 10.39 16.99
CA ALA A 493 8.79 9.95 17.39
C ALA A 493 7.79 9.93 16.21
N PHE A 494 6.76 9.12 16.33
CA PHE A 494 5.60 9.14 15.44
C PHE A 494 4.29 9.17 16.22
N PHE A 495 3.21 9.60 15.57
CA PHE A 495 1.91 9.78 16.19
C PHE A 495 0.79 9.01 15.46
N TRP A 496 -0.05 8.32 16.24
CA TRP A 496 -1.31 7.73 15.77
C TRP A 496 -2.50 8.43 16.44
N GLU A 497 -3.37 9.16 15.74
CA GLU A 497 -3.28 9.61 14.34
C GLU A 497 -3.67 11.09 14.23
N ALA A 498 -3.33 11.72 13.10
CA ALA A 498 -3.29 13.18 12.94
C ALA A 498 -4.57 13.91 13.38
N SER A 499 -5.75 13.30 13.17
CA SER A 499 -7.03 13.95 13.48
C SER A 499 -7.31 14.08 14.98
N GLY A 500 -6.56 13.34 15.81
CA GLY A 500 -6.66 13.38 17.26
C GLY A 500 -5.91 14.53 17.94
N ASP A 501 -4.98 15.19 17.25
CA ASP A 501 -4.19 16.27 17.85
C ASP A 501 -4.97 17.59 17.93
N ARG A 502 -4.50 18.49 18.81
CA ARG A 502 -4.96 19.86 18.90
C ARG A 502 -4.35 20.72 17.81
N ALA A 503 -5.07 21.75 17.37
CA ALA A 503 -4.55 22.74 16.42
C ALA A 503 -3.85 23.93 17.12
N ASP A 504 -4.10 24.11 18.42
CA ASP A 504 -3.63 25.23 19.23
C ASP A 504 -2.24 24.97 19.85
N HIS A 505 -1.87 25.76 20.86
CA HIS A 505 -0.60 25.61 21.59
C HIS A 505 -0.50 24.29 22.36
N GLY A 506 -1.59 23.53 22.48
CA GLY A 506 -1.62 22.20 23.07
C GLY A 506 -1.24 21.07 22.12
N SER A 507 -0.94 21.34 20.84
CA SER A 507 -0.53 20.28 19.90
C SER A 507 0.66 19.46 20.41
N LEU A 508 0.49 18.13 20.48
CA LEU A 508 1.56 17.22 20.86
C LEU A 508 2.58 17.04 19.74
N VAL A 509 2.14 17.06 18.49
CA VAL A 509 3.03 16.97 17.31
C VAL A 509 3.98 18.16 17.29
N LYS A 510 3.47 19.38 17.50
CA LYS A 510 4.29 20.60 17.58
C LYS A 510 5.16 20.63 18.83
N THR A 511 4.66 20.14 19.96
CA THR A 511 5.44 20.03 21.20
C THR A 511 6.65 19.12 20.99
N MET A 512 6.46 17.95 20.37
CA MET A 512 7.55 17.03 20.03
C MET A 512 8.54 17.67 19.06
N SER A 513 8.07 18.25 17.94
CA SER A 513 8.90 18.97 16.97
C SER A 513 9.85 19.97 17.64
N ARG A 514 9.31 20.84 18.50
CA ARG A 514 10.07 21.89 19.21
C ARG A 514 10.97 21.38 20.32
N SER A 515 10.63 20.23 20.91
CA SER A 515 11.40 19.61 21.99
C SER A 515 12.53 18.72 21.46
N LEU A 516 12.46 18.34 20.19
CA LEU A 516 13.55 17.76 19.43
C LEU A 516 14.47 18.90 18.93
N ASP A 517 15.77 18.63 18.87
CA ASP A 517 16.75 19.68 18.57
C ASP A 517 16.66 20.15 17.10
N TRP A 518 16.51 19.21 16.16
CA TRP A 518 16.26 19.48 14.73
C TRP A 518 15.61 18.27 14.04
N LEU A 519 14.81 18.54 13.00
CA LEU A 519 14.17 17.50 12.20
C LEU A 519 15.06 17.01 11.05
N ASP A 520 14.78 15.79 10.57
CA ASP A 520 15.45 15.19 9.42
C ASP A 520 15.40 16.09 8.19
N SER A 521 16.57 16.59 7.79
CA SER A 521 16.73 17.53 6.69
C SER A 521 16.88 16.87 5.31
N THR A 522 16.67 15.55 5.21
CA THR A 522 16.82 14.82 3.94
C THR A 522 15.75 15.26 2.94
N PRO A 523 16.13 15.68 1.72
CA PRO A 523 15.17 16.10 0.73
C PRO A 523 14.31 14.93 0.24
N ASN A 524 13.02 15.20 0.05
CA ASN A 524 12.06 14.28 -0.56
C ASN A 524 12.26 14.16 -2.08
N ASN A 525 11.59 13.17 -2.68
CA ASN A 525 11.53 13.00 -4.12
C ASN A 525 10.32 13.72 -4.72
N LEU A 526 10.55 14.46 -5.82
CA LEU A 526 9.47 15.04 -6.63
C LEU A 526 9.44 14.45 -8.06
N ARG A 527 10.38 13.56 -8.42
CA ARG A 527 10.50 13.01 -9.77
C ARG A 527 9.89 11.61 -9.86
N TYR A 528 8.78 11.50 -10.59
CA TYR A 528 8.01 10.25 -10.76
C TYR A 528 7.73 9.97 -12.24
N PRO A 529 8.75 9.60 -13.03
CA PRO A 529 8.67 9.61 -14.49
C PRO A 529 7.70 8.56 -15.06
N THR A 530 7.40 7.52 -14.29
CA THR A 530 6.50 6.42 -14.69
C THR A 530 5.08 6.58 -14.16
N SER A 531 4.78 7.61 -13.37
CA SER A 531 3.45 7.79 -12.79
C SER A 531 2.40 7.80 -13.89
N GLN A 532 1.32 7.03 -13.74
CA GLN A 532 0.19 7.04 -14.68
C GLN A 532 -0.60 8.36 -14.66
N TYR A 533 -0.39 9.21 -13.65
CA TYR A 533 -1.03 10.51 -13.51
C TYR A 533 -0.11 11.61 -14.05
N MET A 534 -0.60 12.36 -15.04
CA MET A 534 0.16 13.42 -15.69
C MET A 534 0.59 14.50 -14.71
N ASN A 535 -0.32 14.96 -13.85
CA ASN A 535 0.01 15.97 -12.87
C ASN A 535 1.07 15.50 -11.85
N ILE A 536 1.12 14.24 -11.42
CA ILE A 536 2.28 13.73 -10.63
C ILE A 536 3.54 13.65 -11.48
N ARG A 537 3.46 13.08 -12.69
CA ARG A 537 4.61 12.88 -13.59
C ARG A 537 5.31 14.20 -13.93
N TYR A 538 4.55 15.28 -14.10
CA TYR A 538 5.04 16.61 -14.45
C TYR A 538 5.22 17.55 -13.24
N GLY A 539 5.10 17.04 -12.01
CA GLY A 539 5.44 17.81 -10.81
C GLY A 539 4.38 18.81 -10.33
N MET A 540 3.11 18.49 -10.57
CA MET A 540 1.93 19.32 -10.32
C MET A 540 2.13 20.74 -10.87
N PRO A 541 2.18 20.91 -12.21
CA PRO A 541 2.36 22.22 -12.81
C PRO A 541 1.15 23.11 -12.48
N GLY A 542 1.37 24.21 -11.75
CA GLY A 542 0.32 25.14 -11.32
C GLY A 542 -0.13 25.01 -9.87
N ALA A 543 0.37 24.02 -9.12
CA ALA A 543 0.16 23.88 -7.68
C ALA A 543 1.35 24.37 -6.85
#